data_AF-A0AAP7M849-F1
#
_entry.id   AF-A0AAP7M849-F1
#
_cell.length_a   1.000
_cell.length_b   1.000
_cell.length_c   1.000
_cell.angle_alpha   90.00
_cell.angle_beta   90.00
_cell.angle_gamma   90.00
#
_symmetry.space_group_name_H-M   'P 1'
#
loop_
_entity.id
_entity.type
_entity.pdbx_description
1 polymer ?
#
loop_
_entity_poly.entity_id
_entity_poly.type
_entity_poly.pdbx_seq_one_letter_code
_entity_poly.pdbx_strand_id
1 'polypeptide(L)'
;MNMLPLTALLVALAVSASAAPVRAADTLSTSSDCVQLGSDQQLVRAGASRNILLRNGQDHYVVHFQDDCSAAGYSRKLSFATDGQQGLLCAAGRSQLLTDSSRCIVSQIEPVDEATFKKKARQRSR
;
A
#
# COMPACT_ATOMS: atom_id res chain seq x y z
N MET A 1 9.11 -21.56 72.04
CA MET A 1 8.44 -20.39 71.43
C MET A 1 8.46 -20.57 69.92
N ASN A 2 7.44 -20.38 69.10
CA ASN A 2 6.03 -19.99 69.20
C ASN A 2 5.38 -20.47 67.87
N MET A 3 4.29 -21.24 67.94
CA MET A 3 2.93 -20.84 67.54
C MET A 3 2.73 -20.49 66.05
N LEU A 4 2.09 -21.41 65.32
CA LEU A 4 1.26 -21.10 64.15
C LEU A 4 -0.02 -20.37 64.59
N PRO A 5 -0.53 -19.47 63.74
CA PRO A 5 -1.97 -19.51 63.48
C PRO A 5 -2.36 -19.38 62.00
N LEU A 6 -3.51 -20.02 61.74
CA LEU A 6 -4.37 -19.99 60.57
C LEU A 6 -4.84 -18.58 60.14
N THR A 7 -5.46 -18.53 58.96
CA THR A 7 -6.29 -17.47 58.32
C THR A 7 -5.50 -16.40 57.54
N ALA A 8 -5.84 -15.99 56.31
CA ALA A 8 -7.14 -15.95 55.67
C ALA A 8 -7.07 -16.09 54.13
N LEU A 9 -8.16 -16.63 53.62
CA LEU A 9 -8.63 -16.70 52.24
C LEU A 9 -8.71 -15.29 51.61
N LEU A 10 -8.12 -15.09 50.42
CA LEU A 10 -8.53 -14.03 49.49
C LEU A 10 -8.49 -14.56 48.06
N VAL A 11 -9.63 -15.07 47.62
CA VAL A 11 -9.98 -15.27 46.21
C VAL A 11 -10.12 -13.89 45.59
N ALA A 12 -9.18 -13.50 44.73
CA ALA A 12 -9.34 -12.33 43.86
C ALA A 12 -9.96 -12.80 42.54
N LEU A 13 -11.22 -12.40 42.36
CA LEU A 13 -12.02 -12.59 41.17
C LEU A 13 -11.33 -12.09 39.89
N ALA A 14 -11.56 -12.84 38.82
CA ALA A 14 -11.20 -12.53 37.45
C ALA A 14 -11.76 -11.19 36.96
N VAL A 15 -10.93 -10.44 36.21
CA VAL A 15 -11.38 -9.62 35.10
C VAL A 15 -10.39 -9.84 33.95
N SER A 16 -10.60 -10.91 33.19
CA SER A 16 -10.03 -10.99 31.84
C SER A 16 -10.84 -10.06 30.95
N ALA A 17 -10.41 -8.80 30.89
CA ALA A 17 -10.82 -7.88 29.84
C ALA A 17 -10.29 -8.44 28.52
N SER A 18 -11.15 -9.11 27.76
CA SER A 18 -10.91 -9.36 26.36
C SER A 18 -10.92 -8.01 25.65
N ALA A 19 -9.73 -7.40 25.54
CA ALA A 19 -9.49 -6.36 24.56
C ALA A 19 -9.78 -6.98 23.19
N ALA A 20 -10.95 -6.67 22.63
CA ALA A 20 -11.20 -6.90 21.22
C ALA A 20 -10.03 -6.29 20.44
N PRO A 21 -9.55 -6.93 19.36
CA PRO A 21 -8.67 -6.23 18.45
C PRO A 21 -9.55 -5.13 17.86
N VAL A 22 -9.42 -3.93 18.40
CA VAL A 22 -9.65 -2.70 17.66
C VAL A 22 -8.68 -2.86 16.50
N ARG A 23 -9.22 -3.30 15.35
CA ARG A 23 -8.62 -2.99 14.07
C ARG A 23 -8.80 -1.49 14.03
N ALA A 24 -7.85 -0.78 14.64
CA ALA A 24 -7.55 0.55 14.20
C ALA A 24 -7.44 0.35 12.69
N ALA A 25 -8.34 0.98 11.96
CA ALA A 25 -7.98 1.42 10.64
C ALA A 25 -6.71 2.21 10.92
N ASP A 26 -5.56 1.51 10.81
CA ASP A 26 -4.26 2.13 10.83
C ASP A 26 -4.45 3.27 9.87
N THR A 27 -4.45 4.47 10.46
CA THR A 27 -4.33 5.72 9.76
C THR A 27 -3.48 5.40 8.56
N LEU A 28 -4.04 5.55 7.35
CA LEU A 28 -3.29 5.49 6.10
C LEU A 28 -2.12 6.42 6.38
N SER A 29 -1.04 5.81 6.85
CA SER A 29 0.12 6.53 7.30
C SER A 29 0.51 7.20 6.03
N THR A 30 0.62 8.52 6.07
CA THR A 30 1.29 9.31 5.04
C THR A 30 2.55 8.53 4.74
N SER A 31 2.43 7.67 3.72
CA SER A 31 3.47 6.72 3.37
C SER A 31 4.66 7.61 3.17
N SER A 32 5.81 7.21 3.70
CA SER A 32 7.09 7.69 3.22
C SER A 32 6.93 8.05 1.75
N ASP A 33 7.32 9.27 1.36
CA ASP A 33 7.06 9.79 0.02
C ASP A 33 7.62 8.87 -1.10
N CYS A 34 8.34 7.81 -0.72
CA CYS A 34 8.74 6.68 -1.52
C CYS A 34 8.30 5.31 -0.95
N VAL A 35 8.11 4.36 -1.86
CA VAL A 35 7.83 2.94 -1.66
C VAL A 35 8.95 2.13 -2.29
N GLN A 36 9.56 1.23 -1.52
CA GLN A 36 10.53 0.25 -2.04
C GLN A 36 9.78 -0.82 -2.85
N LEU A 37 10.18 -1.03 -4.10
CA LEU A 37 9.54 -1.99 -4.98
C LEU A 37 10.19 -3.37 -4.82
N GLY A 38 9.37 -4.38 -4.56
CA GLY A 38 9.75 -5.78 -4.51
C GLY A 38 9.82 -6.42 -5.90
N SER A 39 10.40 -7.61 -5.97
CA SER A 39 10.49 -8.39 -7.21
C SER A 39 9.15 -8.96 -7.67
N ASP A 40 8.18 -9.08 -6.78
CA ASP A 40 6.84 -9.62 -7.01
C ASP A 40 5.79 -8.55 -7.34
N GLN A 41 6.25 -7.33 -7.64
CA GLN A 41 5.37 -6.24 -8.02
C GLN A 41 4.56 -6.56 -9.30
N GLN A 42 3.33 -6.06 -9.34
CA GLN A 42 2.46 -6.18 -10.49
C GLN A 42 1.84 -4.83 -10.84
N LEU A 43 1.96 -4.46 -12.12
CA LEU A 43 1.29 -3.29 -12.68
C LEU A 43 0.00 -3.70 -13.40
N VAL A 44 -1.11 -3.04 -13.08
CA VAL A 44 -2.41 -3.24 -13.72
C VAL A 44 -2.86 -1.95 -14.37
N ARG A 45 -3.08 -2.02 -15.68
CA ARG A 45 -3.60 -0.92 -16.49
C ARG A 45 -5.11 -0.76 -16.26
N ALA A 46 -5.50 0.07 -15.30
CA ALA A 46 -6.88 0.52 -15.10
C ALA A 46 -6.85 2.06 -15.04
N GLY A 47 -7.54 2.74 -15.96
CA GLY A 47 -7.42 4.20 -16.07
C GLY A 47 -6.06 4.67 -16.63
N ALA A 48 -5.42 3.85 -17.47
CA ALA A 48 -4.00 3.93 -17.84
C ALA A 48 -3.48 5.28 -18.34
N SER A 49 -4.33 6.20 -18.79
CA SER A 49 -3.90 7.56 -19.14
C SER A 49 -3.76 8.49 -17.94
N ARG A 50 -4.39 8.20 -16.79
CA ARG A 50 -4.37 9.05 -15.58
C ARG A 50 -3.72 8.38 -14.39
N ASN A 51 -3.77 7.06 -14.34
CA ASN A 51 -3.15 6.29 -13.28
C ASN A 51 -2.82 4.86 -13.74
N ILE A 52 -2.03 4.17 -12.94
CA ILE A 52 -1.82 2.74 -13.02
C ILE A 52 -1.95 2.14 -11.61
N LEU A 53 -2.47 0.93 -11.51
CA LEU A 53 -2.51 0.25 -10.22
C LEU A 53 -1.22 -0.52 -10.01
N LEU A 54 -0.69 -0.47 -8.80
CA LEU A 54 0.49 -1.22 -8.36
C LEU A 54 0.09 -2.14 -7.21
N ARG A 55 0.38 -3.44 -7.35
CA ARG A 55 0.49 -4.35 -6.20
C ARG A 55 1.97 -4.58 -5.92
N ASN A 56 2.38 -4.45 -4.67
CA ASN A 56 3.75 -4.68 -4.20
C ASN A 56 3.67 -5.62 -2.99
N GLY A 57 3.88 -6.92 -3.18
CA GLY A 57 3.52 -7.90 -2.16
C GLY A 57 2.04 -7.85 -1.80
N GLN A 58 1.75 -7.55 -0.53
CA GLN A 58 0.40 -7.41 0.01
C GLN A 58 -0.13 -5.97 -0.06
N ASP A 59 0.74 -5.00 -0.35
CA ASP A 59 0.37 -3.61 -0.44
C ASP A 59 -0.18 -3.27 -1.83
N HIS A 60 -1.17 -2.39 -1.86
CA HIS A 60 -1.86 -2.01 -3.08
C HIS A 60 -1.94 -0.49 -3.18
N TYR A 61 -1.74 0.03 -4.40
CA TYR A 61 -1.70 1.45 -4.66
C TYR A 61 -2.40 1.82 -5.96
N VAL A 62 -2.93 3.03 -5.99
CA VAL A 62 -3.19 3.78 -7.22
C VAL A 62 -2.03 4.77 -7.41
N VAL A 63 -1.30 4.64 -8.50
CA VAL A 63 -0.20 5.54 -8.86
C VAL A 63 -0.71 6.53 -9.89
N HIS A 64 -0.89 7.78 -9.47
CA HIS A 64 -1.44 8.84 -10.30
C HIS A 64 -0.33 9.53 -11.09
N PHE A 65 -0.64 9.89 -12.34
CA PHE A 65 0.26 10.67 -13.17
C PHE A 65 -0.03 12.17 -13.03
N GLN A 66 0.98 12.99 -13.24
CA GLN A 66 0.83 14.44 -13.26
C GLN A 66 -0.04 14.89 -14.44
N ASP A 67 0.22 14.32 -15.61
CA ASP A 67 -0.45 14.62 -16.88
C ASP A 67 -1.03 13.36 -17.53
N ASP A 68 -1.60 13.51 -18.72
CA ASP A 68 -2.04 12.37 -19.51
C ASP A 68 -0.85 11.48 -19.90
N CYS A 69 -0.99 10.19 -19.64
CA CYS A 69 -0.02 9.13 -19.92
C CYS A 69 -0.66 8.05 -20.80
N SER A 70 -1.30 8.41 -21.91
CA SER A 70 -1.94 7.45 -22.82
C SER A 70 -1.07 6.25 -23.17
N ALA A 71 0.25 6.44 -23.27
CA ALA A 71 1.24 5.39 -23.55
C ALA A 71 1.23 4.22 -22.54
N ALA A 72 0.90 4.46 -21.28
CA ALA A 72 0.85 3.38 -20.29
C ALA A 72 -0.26 2.36 -20.61
N GLY A 73 -1.30 2.75 -21.35
CA GLY A 73 -2.39 1.87 -21.76
C GLY A 73 -1.97 0.78 -22.76
N TYR A 74 -1.00 1.07 -23.62
CA TYR A 74 -0.61 0.19 -24.73
C TYR A 74 0.87 -0.23 -24.73
N SER A 75 1.71 0.36 -23.88
CA SER A 75 3.12 -0.03 -23.76
C SER A 75 3.29 -1.50 -23.43
N ARG A 76 4.24 -2.20 -24.05
CA ARG A 76 4.54 -3.61 -23.76
C ARG A 76 5.39 -3.73 -22.50
N LYS A 77 6.27 -2.77 -22.26
CA LYS A 77 7.09 -2.70 -21.04
C LYS A 77 6.66 -1.53 -20.17
N LEU A 78 6.60 -1.78 -18.88
CA LEU A 78 6.28 -0.78 -17.87
C LEU A 78 7.21 -0.99 -16.68
N SER A 79 7.85 0.08 -16.23
CA SER A 79 8.69 0.06 -15.04
C SER A 79 8.73 1.44 -14.42
N PHE A 80 8.78 1.54 -13.10
CA PHE A 80 9.05 2.79 -12.43
C PHE A 80 10.56 3.05 -12.35
N ALA A 81 10.93 4.32 -12.48
CA ALA A 81 12.27 4.78 -12.20
C ALA A 81 12.24 6.06 -11.37
N THR A 82 13.19 6.20 -10.45
CA THR A 82 13.47 7.37 -9.63
C THR A 82 14.92 7.75 -9.88
N ASP A 83 15.18 8.99 -10.29
CA ASP A 83 16.54 9.45 -10.61
C ASP A 83 17.29 8.51 -11.57
N GLY A 84 16.57 7.90 -12.51
CA GLY A 84 17.11 6.97 -13.51
C GLY A 84 17.32 5.53 -13.01
N GLN A 85 17.07 5.24 -11.74
CA GLN A 85 17.21 3.90 -11.15
C GLN A 85 15.86 3.25 -10.88
N GLN A 86 15.78 1.93 -11.05
CA GLN A 86 14.60 1.13 -10.72
C GLN A 86 14.63 0.68 -9.25
N GLY A 87 13.47 0.25 -8.74
CA GLY A 87 13.37 -0.33 -7.39
C GLY A 87 12.82 0.62 -6.33
N LEU A 88 12.63 1.90 -6.65
CA LEU A 88 12.01 2.87 -5.77
C LEU A 88 10.92 3.62 -6.54
N LEU A 89 9.76 3.81 -5.91
CA LEU A 89 8.65 4.61 -6.43
C LEU A 89 8.34 5.74 -5.44
N CYS A 90 8.47 6.98 -5.89
CA CYS A 90 8.32 8.20 -5.12
C CYS A 90 7.26 9.13 -5.73
N ALA A 91 6.51 9.81 -4.87
CA ALA A 91 5.52 10.81 -5.25
C ALA A 91 6.17 12.18 -5.54
N ALA A 92 5.31 13.17 -5.83
CA ALA A 92 5.68 14.58 -6.04
C ALA A 92 6.66 14.80 -7.20
N GLY A 93 6.49 14.05 -8.29
CA GLY A 93 7.23 14.22 -9.53
C GLY A 93 8.63 13.58 -9.56
N ARG A 94 9.03 12.91 -8.48
CA ARG A 94 10.38 12.33 -8.36
C ARG A 94 10.54 11.02 -9.13
N SER A 95 9.44 10.28 -9.32
CA SER A 95 9.45 9.07 -10.14
C SER A 95 8.69 9.24 -11.44
N GLN A 96 9.05 8.38 -12.38
CA GLN A 96 8.39 8.29 -13.67
C GLN A 96 8.03 6.84 -13.97
N LEU A 97 6.88 6.63 -14.58
CA LEU A 97 6.58 5.39 -15.28
C LEU A 97 7.27 5.44 -16.66
N LEU A 98 8.20 4.53 -16.88
CA LEU A 98 8.84 4.31 -18.16
C LEU A 98 7.95 3.42 -19.02
N THR A 99 7.68 3.87 -20.24
CA THR A 99 7.01 3.09 -21.29
C THR A 99 7.98 2.86 -22.46
N ASP A 100 7.56 2.10 -23.46
CA ASP A 100 8.36 1.86 -24.67
C ASP A 100 8.55 3.15 -25.50
N SER A 101 7.66 4.15 -25.36
CA SER A 101 7.62 5.33 -26.23
C SER A 101 7.62 6.68 -25.48
N SER A 102 7.44 6.67 -24.17
CA SER A 102 7.31 7.89 -23.36
C SER A 102 7.69 7.67 -21.90
N ARG A 103 7.69 8.77 -21.13
CA ARG A 103 7.84 8.77 -19.69
C ARG A 103 6.71 9.58 -19.07
N CYS A 104 6.16 9.09 -17.97
CA CYS A 104 5.03 9.72 -17.31
C CYS A 104 5.35 10.03 -15.86
N ILE A 105 5.29 11.30 -15.50
CA ILE A 105 5.65 11.77 -14.16
C ILE A 105 4.60 11.29 -13.16
N VAL A 106 5.04 10.71 -12.05
CA VAL A 106 4.20 10.28 -10.93
C VAL A 106 3.92 11.48 -10.03
N SER A 107 2.65 11.84 -9.85
CA SER A 107 2.23 12.94 -8.98
C SER A 107 1.97 12.46 -7.55
N GLN A 108 1.25 11.35 -7.41
CA GLN A 108 0.77 10.83 -6.13
C GLN A 108 0.81 9.31 -6.10
N ILE A 109 1.08 8.77 -4.91
CA ILE A 109 0.94 7.35 -4.59
C ILE A 109 -0.16 7.26 -3.55
N GLU A 110 -1.32 6.72 -3.92
CA GLU A 110 -2.47 6.54 -3.04
C GLU A 110 -2.53 5.08 -2.59
N PRO A 111 -2.25 4.76 -1.32
CA PRO A 111 -2.48 3.42 -0.80
C PRO A 111 -3.97 3.10 -0.82
N VAL A 112 -4.31 1.85 -1.16
CA VAL A 112 -5.69 1.35 -1.15
C VAL A 112 -5.73 -0.05 -0.57
N ASP A 113 -6.89 -0.45 -0.06
CA ASP A 113 -7.10 -1.85 0.33
C ASP A 113 -7.23 -2.77 -0.90
N GLU A 114 -7.08 -4.08 -0.66
CA GLU A 114 -7.16 -5.11 -1.71
C GLU A 114 -8.52 -5.12 -2.42
N ALA A 115 -9.61 -4.87 -1.68
CA ALA A 115 -10.97 -4.88 -2.24
C ALA A 115 -11.16 -3.75 -3.26
N THR A 116 -10.69 -2.56 -2.92
CA THR A 116 -10.69 -1.35 -3.77
C THR A 116 -9.79 -1.55 -4.97
N PHE A 117 -8.59 -2.11 -4.79
CA PHE A 117 -7.70 -2.47 -5.89
C PHE A 117 -8.37 -3.41 -6.89
N LYS A 118 -8.96 -4.52 -6.41
CA LYS A 118 -9.68 -5.49 -7.25
C LYS A 118 -10.85 -4.86 -7.99
N LYS A 119 -11.60 -3.97 -7.32
CA LYS A 119 -12.71 -3.24 -7.95
C LYS A 119 -12.21 -2.36 -9.10
N LYS A 120 -11.17 -1.55 -8.89
CA LYS A 120 -10.56 -0.70 -9.93
C LYS A 120 -9.95 -1.53 -11.06
N ALA A 121 -9.25 -2.62 -10.75
CA ALA A 121 -8.65 -3.51 -11.75
C ALA A 121 -9.70 -4.12 -12.70
N ARG A 122 -10.90 -4.44 -12.19
CA ARG A 122 -12.01 -4.96 -12.98
C ARG A 122 -12.66 -3.92 -13.90
N GLN A 123 -12.57 -2.63 -13.58
CA GLN A 123 -13.15 -1.57 -14.44
C GLN A 123 -12.47 -1.47 -15.81
N ARG A 124 -11.31 -2.10 -16.00
CA ARG A 124 -10.64 -2.26 -17.30
C ARG A 124 -11.48 -3.06 -18.32
N SER A 125 -12.30 -4.00 -17.85
CA SER A 125 -12.94 -5.00 -18.72
C SER A 125 -14.30 -4.57 -19.28
N ARG A 126 -14.68 -3.30 -19.12
CA ARG A 126 -15.95 -2.76 -19.62
C ARG A 126 -15.70 -1.70 -20.66
#